data_AF-A0A9E1FG17-F1
#
_entry.id   AF-A0A9E1FG17-F1
#
_cell.length_a   1.000
_cell.length_b   1.000
_cell.length_c   1.000
_cell.angle_alpha   90.00
_cell.angle_beta   90.00
_cell.angle_gamma   90.00
#
_symmetry.space_group_name_H-M   'P 1'
#
loop_
_entity.id
_entity.type
_entity.pdbx_description
1 polymer ?
#
loop_
_entity_poly.entity_id
_entity_poly.type
_entity_poly.pdbx_seq_one_letter_code
_entity_poly.pdbx_strand_id
1 'polypeptide(L)'
;MEQFHVNLKKTVDDSYDIVIGSGLLHVLQEDLIAQSCVMKRNVAIITDSNVYAYYGAQFERTVKNALPDVQVNTVVFPAGEKSKTRETKAYIEDQLISWGYRRDTLIIAFGGGVVTDLAGFVAGTFARGVPFVNYATTLLAAADASIGGKTAVDTDAATNLIGLIYQPKRVYIDSSVWKTLSQRDLSAGLAETVKHACMADASFFAYLEENIEKVFLLDPEVCRYIAEKNCEMKYRVVMIDETEQGMREILNLGHTVGRAIETVSDYRLSHGEAVSIGLVAQARLGCTFGYCTKHDVLRVEALLTKAKLPVRIPEWIDREALMQKLYTDKKVRSGRLRFVFQSGIGNMVEFSAGSNAARSVYSTFVSEDSVRKAIAEM
;
A
#
# COMPACT_ATOMS: atom_id res chain seq x y z
N MET A 1 25.27 23.08 -36.89
CA MET A 1 24.34 22.20 -36.17
C MET A 1 23.66 23.09 -35.15
N GLU A 2 22.36 23.35 -35.31
CA GLU A 2 21.64 24.24 -34.40
C GLU A 2 21.06 23.43 -33.25
N GLN A 3 21.43 23.79 -32.03
CA GLN A 3 20.92 23.19 -30.80
C GLN A 3 20.19 24.26 -30.01
N PHE A 4 18.91 24.05 -29.75
CA PHE A 4 18.09 24.90 -28.88
C PHE A 4 17.71 24.13 -27.63
N HIS A 5 17.93 24.75 -26.48
CA HIS A 5 17.63 24.19 -25.17
C HIS A 5 16.25 24.65 -24.69
N VAL A 6 15.31 23.71 -24.49
CA VAL A 6 14.00 23.99 -23.89
C VAL A 6 14.12 23.91 -22.37
N ASN A 7 14.10 25.05 -21.69
CA ASN A 7 14.18 25.10 -20.24
C ASN A 7 12.80 24.86 -19.59
N LEU A 8 12.50 23.61 -19.24
CA LEU A 8 11.27 23.20 -18.54
C LEU A 8 11.51 22.97 -17.03
N LYS A 9 12.07 23.96 -16.33
CA LYS A 9 12.20 23.89 -14.87
C LYS A 9 10.88 24.25 -14.20
N LYS A 10 10.30 23.30 -13.44
CA LYS A 10 9.08 23.49 -12.65
C LYS A 10 9.37 23.14 -11.19
N THR A 11 9.01 24.02 -10.27
CA THR A 11 8.87 23.69 -8.84
C THR A 11 7.43 23.24 -8.63
N VAL A 12 7.22 22.03 -8.13
CA VAL A 12 5.89 21.48 -7.85
C VAL A 12 5.79 21.25 -6.35
N ASP A 13 4.75 21.79 -5.72
CA ASP A 13 4.35 21.45 -4.36
C ASP A 13 3.16 20.50 -4.44
N ASP A 14 3.40 19.25 -4.10
CA ASP A 14 2.39 18.18 -4.07
C ASP A 14 2.07 17.76 -2.63
N SER A 15 2.26 18.66 -1.66
CA SER A 15 1.85 18.44 -0.28
C SER A 15 0.32 18.25 -0.17
N TYR A 16 -0.11 17.38 0.76
CA TYR A 16 -1.51 17.13 1.05
C TYR A 16 -1.71 16.72 2.51
N ASP A 17 -2.92 16.94 3.01
CA ASP A 17 -3.30 16.54 4.36
C ASP A 17 -3.85 15.11 4.41
N ILE A 18 -3.56 14.43 5.52
CA ILE A 18 -4.18 13.14 5.87
C ILE A 18 -5.09 13.38 7.08
N VAL A 19 -6.38 13.15 6.91
CA VAL A 19 -7.39 13.25 7.97
C VAL A 19 -7.65 11.86 8.52
N ILE A 20 -7.39 11.65 9.80
CA ILE A 20 -7.54 10.35 10.47
C ILE A 20 -8.61 10.48 11.55
N GLY A 21 -9.58 9.57 11.56
CA GLY A 21 -10.63 9.59 12.55
C GLY A 21 -11.74 8.57 12.29
N SER A 22 -12.90 8.81 12.88
CA SER A 22 -14.08 7.95 12.77
C SER A 22 -15.26 8.79 12.31
N GLY A 23 -15.96 8.33 11.27
CA GLY A 23 -17.13 8.99 10.71
C GLY A 23 -16.78 10.25 9.91
N LEU A 24 -15.76 10.19 9.05
CA LEU A 24 -15.18 11.33 8.33
C LEU A 24 -15.99 11.80 7.11
N LEU A 25 -17.13 11.18 6.83
CA LEU A 25 -17.95 11.54 5.68
C LEU A 25 -18.44 13.00 5.73
N HIS A 26 -18.68 13.54 6.93
CA HIS A 26 -19.01 14.96 7.12
C HIS A 26 -17.82 15.89 6.81
N VAL A 27 -16.59 15.49 7.18
CA VAL A 27 -15.38 16.26 6.87
C VAL A 27 -15.17 16.33 5.35
N LEU A 28 -15.32 15.20 4.65
CA LEU A 28 -15.29 15.18 3.18
C LEU A 28 -16.34 16.15 2.61
N GLN A 29 -17.57 16.13 3.16
CA GLN A 29 -18.64 17.03 2.71
C GLN A 29 -18.24 18.51 2.87
N GLU A 30 -17.72 18.88 4.03
CA GLU A 30 -17.25 20.24 4.32
C GLU A 30 -16.12 20.67 3.39
N ASP A 31 -15.16 19.78 3.11
CA ASP A 31 -14.05 20.05 2.20
C ASP A 31 -14.50 20.28 0.75
N LEU A 32 -15.47 19.49 0.30
CA LEU A 32 -16.08 19.65 -1.02
C LEU A 32 -16.82 21.00 -1.12
N ILE A 33 -17.59 21.38 -0.09
CA ILE A 33 -18.32 22.66 -0.03
C ILE A 33 -17.35 23.84 -0.02
N ALA A 34 -16.28 23.76 0.79
CA ALA A 34 -15.27 24.80 0.89
C ALA A 34 -14.42 24.94 -0.38
N GLN A 35 -14.56 24.03 -1.36
CA GLN A 35 -13.75 23.95 -2.57
C GLN A 35 -12.25 23.88 -2.28
N SER A 36 -11.86 23.42 -1.09
CA SER A 36 -10.46 23.35 -0.64
C SER A 36 -9.59 22.47 -1.55
N CYS A 37 -10.22 21.57 -2.32
CA CYS A 37 -9.57 20.74 -3.34
C CYS A 37 -10.23 20.79 -4.74
N VAL A 38 -11.32 21.57 -4.94
CA VAL A 38 -12.29 21.37 -6.04
C VAL A 38 -12.93 22.66 -6.54
N MET A 39 -12.18 23.56 -7.17
CA MET A 39 -12.82 24.69 -7.87
C MET A 39 -13.59 24.16 -9.11
N LYS A 40 -14.93 24.07 -9.03
CA LYS A 40 -15.88 23.77 -10.13
C LYS A 40 -15.50 22.58 -11.03
N ARG A 41 -15.39 21.37 -10.46
CA ARG A 41 -15.05 20.14 -11.21
C ARG A 41 -16.19 19.13 -11.14
N ASN A 42 -16.47 18.43 -12.24
CA ASN A 42 -17.28 17.22 -12.23
C ASN A 42 -16.65 16.17 -11.32
N VAL A 43 -17.43 15.33 -10.64
CA VAL A 43 -16.91 14.37 -9.66
C VAL A 43 -17.19 12.94 -10.10
N ALA A 44 -16.11 12.17 -10.28
CA ALA A 44 -16.16 10.73 -10.46
C ALA A 44 -15.84 10.04 -9.13
N ILE A 45 -16.81 9.30 -8.57
CA ILE A 45 -16.55 8.38 -7.46
C ILE A 45 -16.15 7.04 -8.08
N ILE A 46 -14.98 6.53 -7.75
CA ILE A 46 -14.50 5.22 -8.20
C ILE A 46 -14.47 4.29 -6.99
N THR A 47 -15.16 3.16 -7.08
CA THR A 47 -15.27 2.19 -5.98
C THR A 47 -15.47 0.77 -6.49
N ASP A 48 -15.30 -0.21 -5.62
CA ASP A 48 -15.57 -1.61 -5.93
C ASP A 48 -16.98 -2.04 -5.49
N SER A 49 -17.41 -3.21 -5.96
CA SER A 49 -18.74 -3.75 -5.71
C SER A 49 -19.04 -4.00 -4.23
N ASN A 50 -18.03 -4.33 -3.41
CA ASN A 50 -18.23 -4.62 -1.99
C ASN A 50 -18.44 -3.32 -1.21
N VAL A 51 -17.54 -2.34 -1.40
CA VAL A 51 -17.63 -1.04 -0.74
C VAL A 51 -18.91 -0.31 -1.13
N TYR A 52 -19.27 -0.35 -2.42
CA TYR A 52 -20.52 0.24 -2.90
C TYR A 52 -21.75 -0.38 -2.24
N ALA A 53 -21.80 -1.72 -2.09
CA ALA A 53 -22.92 -2.41 -1.48
C ALA A 53 -23.19 -1.96 -0.03
N TYR A 54 -22.13 -1.65 0.73
CA TYR A 54 -22.26 -1.20 2.12
C TYR A 54 -22.53 0.30 2.26
N TYR A 55 -21.86 1.13 1.45
CA TYR A 55 -21.77 2.57 1.72
C TYR A 55 -22.05 3.47 0.52
N GLY A 56 -22.18 2.91 -0.68
CA GLY A 56 -22.25 3.66 -1.94
C GLY A 56 -23.38 4.69 -1.96
N ALA A 57 -24.60 4.28 -1.62
CA ALA A 57 -25.76 5.18 -1.62
C ALA A 57 -25.62 6.37 -0.64
N GLN A 58 -25.07 6.12 0.56
CA GLN A 58 -24.83 7.17 1.54
C GLN A 58 -23.73 8.11 1.06
N PHE A 59 -22.63 7.55 0.56
CA PHE A 59 -21.48 8.32 0.07
C PHE A 59 -21.87 9.22 -1.11
N GLU A 60 -22.57 8.68 -2.11
CA GLU A 60 -23.09 9.45 -3.24
C GLU A 60 -23.99 10.60 -2.81
N ARG A 61 -24.94 10.31 -1.91
CA ARG A 61 -25.86 11.35 -1.41
C ARG A 61 -25.08 12.46 -0.73
N THR A 62 -24.08 12.15 0.08
CA THR A 62 -23.25 13.17 0.73
C THR A 62 -22.49 14.02 -0.29
N VAL A 63 -21.83 13.40 -1.28
CA VAL A 63 -21.08 14.13 -2.31
C VAL A 63 -22.01 15.00 -3.17
N LYS A 64 -23.16 14.47 -3.59
CA LYS A 64 -24.18 15.21 -4.36
C LYS A 64 -24.74 16.39 -3.56
N ASN A 65 -25.02 16.22 -2.27
CA ASN A 65 -25.50 17.28 -1.40
C ASN A 65 -24.45 18.37 -1.16
N ALA A 66 -23.16 18.01 -1.15
CA ALA A 66 -22.06 18.98 -1.05
C ALA A 66 -21.95 19.87 -2.30
N LEU A 67 -22.35 19.35 -3.45
CA LEU A 67 -22.12 19.95 -4.77
C LEU A 67 -23.39 19.89 -5.65
N PRO A 68 -24.46 20.61 -5.29
CA PRO A 68 -25.77 20.47 -5.95
C PRO A 68 -25.78 20.83 -7.44
N ASP A 69 -24.87 21.71 -7.87
CA ASP A 69 -24.77 22.20 -9.26
C ASP A 69 -23.69 21.48 -10.08
N VAL A 70 -23.12 20.39 -9.55
CA VAL A 70 -22.02 19.66 -10.17
C VAL A 70 -22.49 18.27 -10.57
N GLN A 71 -22.04 17.81 -11.73
CA GLN A 71 -22.29 16.43 -12.14
C GLN A 71 -21.46 15.47 -11.27
N VAL A 72 -22.14 14.56 -10.57
CA VAL A 72 -21.53 13.51 -9.74
C VAL A 72 -21.96 12.15 -10.26
N ASN A 73 -21.01 11.35 -10.74
CA ASN A 73 -21.25 9.98 -11.21
C ASN A 73 -20.33 8.99 -10.50
N THR A 74 -20.79 7.75 -10.37
CA THR A 74 -20.05 6.66 -9.71
C THR A 74 -19.74 5.56 -10.71
N VAL A 75 -18.47 5.16 -10.77
CA VAL A 75 -18.05 3.94 -11.44
C VAL A 75 -17.87 2.85 -10.39
N VAL A 76 -18.60 1.74 -10.56
CA VAL A 76 -18.45 0.54 -9.73
C VAL A 76 -17.83 -0.57 -10.60
N PHE A 77 -16.76 -1.18 -10.11
CA PHE A 77 -16.11 -2.34 -10.74
C PHE A 77 -16.10 -3.55 -9.78
N PRO A 78 -15.87 -4.79 -10.26
CA PRO A 78 -15.90 -5.95 -9.39
C PRO A 78 -14.81 -5.90 -8.29
N ALA A 79 -15.12 -6.30 -7.06
CA ALA A 79 -14.14 -6.30 -5.98
C ALA A 79 -13.05 -7.38 -6.13
N GLY A 80 -11.87 -7.09 -5.58
CA GLY A 80 -10.73 -8.02 -5.47
C GLY A 80 -9.56 -7.69 -6.41
N GLU A 81 -8.38 -8.26 -6.11
CA GLU A 81 -7.13 -7.99 -6.85
C GLU A 81 -7.24 -8.37 -8.34
N LYS A 82 -8.05 -9.38 -8.68
CA LYS A 82 -8.29 -9.79 -10.09
C LYS A 82 -8.90 -8.70 -10.96
N SER A 83 -9.48 -7.67 -10.36
CA SER A 83 -10.01 -6.51 -11.08
C SER A 83 -8.98 -5.41 -11.28
N LYS A 84 -7.78 -5.52 -10.69
CA LYS A 84 -6.72 -4.51 -10.76
C LYS A 84 -5.95 -4.59 -12.07
N THR A 85 -6.64 -4.40 -13.18
CA THR A 85 -6.11 -4.68 -14.51
C THR A 85 -6.21 -3.47 -15.44
N ARG A 86 -5.56 -3.57 -16.61
CA ARG A 86 -5.66 -2.54 -17.66
C ARG A 86 -7.08 -2.44 -18.21
N GLU A 87 -7.80 -3.55 -18.25
CA GLU A 87 -9.17 -3.64 -18.75
C GLU A 87 -10.12 -2.89 -17.83
N THR A 88 -10.00 -3.06 -16.50
CA THR A 88 -10.78 -2.28 -15.54
C THR A 88 -10.43 -0.80 -15.62
N LYS A 89 -9.14 -0.46 -15.76
CA LYS A 89 -8.72 0.92 -15.97
C LYS A 89 -9.37 1.54 -17.22
N ALA A 90 -9.32 0.84 -18.36
CA ALA A 90 -9.91 1.30 -19.61
C ALA A 90 -11.44 1.48 -19.47
N TYR A 91 -12.12 0.52 -18.82
CA TYR A 91 -13.54 0.64 -18.52
C TYR A 91 -13.86 1.91 -17.72
N ILE A 92 -13.09 2.20 -16.66
CA ILE A 92 -13.28 3.42 -15.87
C ILE A 92 -13.09 4.66 -16.76
N GLU A 93 -12.01 4.72 -17.55
CA GLU A 93 -11.73 5.85 -18.45
C GLU A 93 -12.86 6.06 -19.47
N ASP A 94 -13.37 4.98 -20.06
CA ASP A 94 -14.47 5.02 -21.03
C ASP A 94 -15.77 5.53 -20.39
N GLN A 95 -16.06 5.17 -19.14
CA GLN A 95 -17.19 5.75 -18.39
C GLN A 95 -17.02 7.26 -18.24
N LEU A 96 -15.85 7.74 -17.81
CA LEU A 96 -15.58 9.18 -17.68
C LEU A 96 -15.77 9.92 -19.01
N ILE A 97 -15.25 9.35 -20.11
CA ILE A 97 -15.39 9.94 -21.45
C ILE A 97 -16.87 10.02 -21.85
N SER A 98 -17.63 8.96 -21.61
CA SER A 98 -19.05 8.87 -21.97
C SER A 98 -19.92 9.91 -21.24
N TRP A 99 -19.54 10.28 -20.02
CA TRP A 99 -20.19 11.34 -19.23
C TRP A 99 -19.75 12.74 -19.62
N GLY A 100 -18.83 12.87 -20.58
CA GLY A 100 -18.32 14.16 -21.04
C GLY A 100 -17.23 14.75 -20.14
N TYR A 101 -16.65 13.98 -19.21
CA TYR A 101 -15.66 14.49 -18.28
C TYR A 101 -14.36 14.87 -19.00
N ARG A 102 -13.70 15.94 -18.55
CA ARG A 102 -12.45 16.47 -19.12
C ARG A 102 -11.47 16.82 -17.98
N ARG A 103 -10.57 17.79 -18.19
CA ARG A 103 -9.55 18.19 -17.20
C ARG A 103 -10.14 18.81 -15.93
N ASP A 104 -11.39 19.25 -15.99
CA ASP A 104 -12.22 19.75 -14.91
C ASP A 104 -12.93 18.62 -14.16
N THR A 105 -12.22 17.51 -13.91
CA THR A 105 -12.75 16.37 -13.16
C THR A 105 -12.01 16.22 -11.84
N LEU A 106 -12.72 15.84 -10.79
CA LEU A 106 -12.18 15.30 -9.56
C LEU A 106 -12.50 13.82 -9.50
N ILE A 107 -11.49 13.01 -9.18
CA ILE A 107 -11.68 11.60 -8.86
C ILE A 107 -11.68 11.42 -7.34
N ILE A 108 -12.68 10.74 -6.80
CA ILE A 108 -12.73 10.28 -5.42
C ILE A 108 -12.53 8.77 -5.44
N ALA A 109 -11.37 8.31 -4.96
CA ALA A 109 -11.09 6.89 -4.78
C ALA A 109 -11.70 6.43 -3.45
N PHE A 110 -12.86 5.77 -3.52
CA PHE A 110 -13.61 5.33 -2.34
C PHE A 110 -13.47 3.81 -2.16
N GLY A 111 -12.46 3.37 -1.39
CA GLY A 111 -12.24 1.95 -1.20
C GLY A 111 -10.91 1.55 -0.57
N GLY A 112 -10.55 0.28 -0.76
CA GLY A 112 -9.27 -0.29 -0.34
C GLY A 112 -8.13 -0.06 -1.34
N GLY A 113 -7.02 -0.81 -1.18
CA GLY A 113 -5.80 -0.62 -1.97
C GLY A 113 -5.99 -0.77 -3.48
N VAL A 114 -6.81 -1.74 -3.92
CA VAL A 114 -7.15 -1.92 -5.34
C VAL A 114 -7.83 -0.67 -5.91
N VAL A 115 -8.79 -0.10 -5.18
CA VAL A 115 -9.51 1.11 -5.60
C VAL A 115 -8.56 2.30 -5.64
N THR A 116 -7.73 2.51 -4.61
CA THR A 116 -6.80 3.65 -4.57
C THR A 116 -5.75 3.59 -5.66
N ASP A 117 -5.22 2.40 -5.97
CA ASP A 117 -4.24 2.23 -7.04
C ASP A 117 -4.85 2.46 -8.43
N LEU A 118 -6.01 1.86 -8.71
CA LEU A 118 -6.71 2.04 -9.98
C LEU A 118 -7.15 3.48 -10.19
N ALA A 119 -7.83 4.07 -9.20
CA ALA A 119 -8.36 5.42 -9.29
C ALA A 119 -7.23 6.46 -9.39
N GLY A 120 -6.15 6.27 -8.63
CA GLY A 120 -4.96 7.11 -8.73
C GLY A 120 -4.27 7.00 -10.09
N PHE A 121 -4.20 5.79 -10.67
CA PHE A 121 -3.61 5.60 -11.99
C PHE A 121 -4.48 6.25 -13.08
N VAL A 122 -5.80 6.05 -13.03
CA VAL A 122 -6.76 6.74 -13.89
C VAL A 122 -6.60 8.25 -13.73
N ALA A 123 -6.52 8.78 -12.51
CA ALA A 123 -6.35 10.21 -12.26
C ALA A 123 -5.06 10.77 -12.86
N GLY A 124 -3.95 10.04 -12.73
CA GLY A 124 -2.66 10.44 -13.29
C GLY A 124 -2.61 10.45 -14.82
N THR A 125 -3.39 9.58 -15.49
CA THR A 125 -3.37 9.48 -16.96
C THR A 125 -4.51 10.20 -17.66
N PHE A 126 -5.69 10.24 -17.05
CA PHE A 126 -6.89 10.82 -17.64
C PHE A 126 -6.69 12.31 -17.89
N ALA A 127 -6.92 12.74 -19.14
CA ALA A 127 -6.69 14.11 -19.60
C ALA A 127 -5.27 14.67 -19.32
N ARG A 128 -4.28 13.79 -19.11
CA ARG A 128 -2.89 14.05 -18.67
C ARG A 128 -2.74 14.51 -17.21
N GLY A 129 -3.66 14.09 -16.35
CA GLY A 129 -3.65 14.41 -14.93
C GLY A 129 -4.88 15.21 -14.53
N VAL A 130 -5.69 14.62 -13.64
CA VAL A 130 -6.79 15.27 -12.94
C VAL A 130 -6.60 15.06 -11.43
N PRO A 131 -6.99 16.02 -10.58
CA PRO A 131 -6.93 15.85 -9.12
C PRO A 131 -7.65 14.57 -8.68
N PHE A 132 -7.14 13.94 -7.63
CA PHE A 132 -7.88 12.90 -6.93
C PHE A 132 -7.70 12.98 -5.42
N VAL A 133 -8.64 12.39 -4.69
CA VAL A 133 -8.57 12.22 -3.24
C VAL A 133 -8.81 10.76 -2.89
N ASN A 134 -8.15 10.28 -1.85
CA ASN A 134 -8.36 8.94 -1.32
C ASN A 134 -9.30 8.98 -0.12
N TYR A 135 -10.35 8.17 -0.14
CA TYR A 135 -11.16 7.86 1.03
C TYR A 135 -10.96 6.37 1.34
N ALA A 136 -9.97 6.08 2.18
CA ALA A 136 -9.46 4.74 2.44
C ALA A 136 -10.40 3.98 3.38
N THR A 137 -10.96 2.86 2.90
CA THR A 137 -11.95 2.08 3.66
C THR A 137 -11.42 0.78 4.26
N THR A 138 -10.15 0.46 4.02
CA THR A 138 -9.49 -0.72 4.57
C THR A 138 -8.32 -0.32 5.46
N LEU A 139 -8.02 -1.14 6.48
CA LEU A 139 -6.82 -0.94 7.29
C LEU A 139 -5.54 -1.01 6.44
N LEU A 140 -5.52 -1.86 5.41
CA LEU A 140 -4.39 -1.94 4.48
C LEU A 140 -4.19 -0.63 3.69
N ALA A 141 -5.26 -0.04 3.18
CA ALA A 141 -5.17 1.24 2.48
C ALA A 141 -4.76 2.37 3.44
N ALA A 142 -5.27 2.35 4.67
CA ALA A 142 -4.91 3.29 5.72
C ALA A 142 -3.42 3.17 6.14
N ALA A 143 -2.89 1.95 6.18
CA ALA A 143 -1.50 1.72 6.55
C ALA A 143 -0.54 2.04 5.41
N ASP A 144 -0.89 1.63 4.20
CA ASP A 144 0.03 1.63 3.06
C ASP A 144 -0.62 2.28 1.82
N ALA A 145 -1.49 1.58 1.09
CA ALA A 145 -1.81 1.92 -0.31
C ALA A 145 -2.28 3.37 -0.57
N SER A 146 -2.96 4.02 0.37
CA SER A 146 -3.47 5.40 0.16
C SER A 146 -2.40 6.51 0.26
N ILE A 147 -1.17 6.18 0.68
CA ILE A 147 -0.10 7.14 1.00
C ILE A 147 1.11 6.93 0.06
N GLY A 148 1.69 8.05 -0.40
CA GLY A 148 2.96 8.06 -1.12
C GLY A 148 2.87 7.82 -2.63
N GLY A 149 1.68 7.94 -3.20
CA GLY A 149 1.44 8.22 -4.61
C GLY A 149 1.73 7.10 -5.61
N LYS A 150 2.19 5.91 -5.18
CA LYS A 150 2.33 4.77 -6.10
C LYS A 150 0.95 4.30 -6.52
N THR A 151 0.70 4.31 -7.82
CA THR A 151 -0.56 3.88 -8.42
C THR A 151 -0.22 2.94 -9.57
N ALA A 152 -0.92 1.82 -9.69
CA ALA A 152 -0.57 0.81 -10.69
C ALA A 152 -1.72 -0.16 -10.99
N VAL A 153 -1.52 -0.94 -12.05
CA VAL A 153 -2.31 -2.13 -12.39
C VAL A 153 -1.38 -3.34 -12.50
N ASP A 154 -1.99 -4.50 -12.30
CA ASP A 154 -1.35 -5.79 -12.48
C ASP A 154 -1.36 -6.22 -13.95
N THR A 155 -0.45 -7.13 -14.26
CA THR A 155 -0.34 -7.79 -15.56
C THR A 155 -0.01 -9.26 -15.32
N ASP A 156 -0.23 -10.11 -16.32
CA ASP A 156 0.18 -11.53 -16.27
C ASP A 156 1.67 -11.70 -15.96
N ALA A 157 2.50 -10.70 -16.28
CA ALA A 157 3.92 -10.73 -16.01
C ALA A 157 4.27 -10.42 -14.55
N ALA A 158 3.58 -9.47 -13.92
CA ALA A 158 3.83 -9.03 -12.54
C ALA A 158 2.72 -8.11 -12.01
N THR A 159 2.56 -8.12 -10.68
CA THR A 159 1.77 -7.15 -9.93
C THR A 159 2.38 -5.75 -9.99
N ASN A 160 1.55 -4.70 -10.01
CA ASN A 160 1.95 -3.30 -9.96
C ASN A 160 2.98 -2.88 -11.03
N LEU A 161 3.04 -3.59 -12.15
CA LEU A 161 4.10 -3.39 -13.15
C LEU A 161 3.91 -2.09 -13.95
N ILE A 162 2.66 -1.72 -14.22
CA ILE A 162 2.32 -0.58 -15.06
C ILE A 162 1.62 0.46 -14.19
N GLY A 163 2.21 1.64 -14.06
CA GLY A 163 1.71 2.67 -13.16
C GLY A 163 2.51 3.97 -13.22
N LEU A 164 2.22 4.89 -12.30
CA LEU A 164 3.01 6.09 -12.06
C LEU A 164 2.97 6.51 -10.59
N ILE A 165 3.84 7.45 -10.24
CA ILE A 165 3.78 8.16 -8.96
C ILE A 165 2.90 9.40 -9.16
N TYR A 166 1.73 9.43 -8.53
CA TYR A 166 0.76 10.51 -8.59
C TYR A 166 0.18 10.79 -7.20
N GLN A 167 0.46 11.98 -6.64
CA GLN A 167 0.05 12.31 -5.27
C GLN A 167 -1.43 12.74 -5.20
N PRO A 168 -2.19 12.25 -4.20
CA PRO A 168 -3.54 12.74 -3.97
C PRO A 168 -3.52 14.19 -3.50
N LYS A 169 -4.67 14.86 -3.57
CA LYS A 169 -4.87 16.19 -2.97
C LYS A 169 -5.36 16.15 -1.54
N ARG A 170 -5.82 14.98 -1.09
CA ARG A 170 -6.22 14.70 0.29
C ARG A 170 -6.39 13.20 0.53
N VAL A 171 -6.16 12.75 1.75
CA VAL A 171 -6.44 11.38 2.18
C VAL A 171 -7.34 11.40 3.42
N TYR A 172 -8.39 10.60 3.41
CA TYR A 172 -9.26 10.35 4.55
C TYR A 172 -9.11 8.90 4.98
N ILE A 173 -8.79 8.70 6.26
CA ILE A 173 -8.71 7.38 6.90
C ILE A 173 -9.84 7.32 7.93
N ASP A 174 -10.96 6.73 7.51
CA ASP A 174 -12.15 6.58 8.35
C ASP A 174 -12.18 5.17 8.94
N SER A 175 -11.95 5.05 10.25
CA SER A 175 -12.01 3.76 10.94
C SER A 175 -13.44 3.26 11.15
N SER A 176 -14.47 4.12 11.02
CA SER A 176 -15.87 3.73 11.21
C SER A 176 -16.38 2.78 10.14
N VAL A 177 -15.76 2.79 8.95
CA VAL A 177 -16.12 1.88 7.85
C VAL A 177 -15.47 0.50 8.01
N TRP A 178 -14.50 0.34 8.91
CA TRP A 178 -13.85 -0.95 9.15
C TRP A 178 -14.79 -1.99 9.79
N LYS A 179 -15.94 -1.55 10.33
CA LYS A 179 -16.97 -2.44 10.88
C LYS A 179 -17.60 -3.41 9.90
N THR A 180 -17.43 -3.20 8.59
CA THR A 180 -17.90 -4.12 7.54
C THR A 180 -16.78 -4.97 6.94
N LEU A 181 -15.53 -4.75 7.35
CA LEU A 181 -14.42 -5.58 6.91
C LEU A 181 -14.52 -6.96 7.52
N SER A 182 -14.16 -7.98 6.73
CA SER A 182 -13.97 -9.31 7.30
C SER A 182 -12.77 -9.29 8.26
N GLN A 183 -12.74 -10.25 9.18
CA GLN A 183 -11.56 -10.45 10.03
C GLN A 183 -10.29 -10.64 9.21
N ARG A 184 -10.40 -11.33 8.06
CA ARG A 184 -9.29 -11.55 7.13
C ARG A 184 -8.75 -10.25 6.55
N ASP A 185 -9.62 -9.29 6.24
CA ASP A 185 -9.21 -7.98 5.69
C ASP A 185 -8.55 -7.09 6.77
N LEU A 186 -9.06 -7.14 8.00
CA LEU A 186 -8.40 -6.50 9.14
C LEU A 186 -7.00 -7.09 9.38
N SER A 187 -6.89 -8.42 9.44
CA SER A 187 -5.61 -9.12 9.55
C SER A 187 -4.65 -8.75 8.43
N ALA A 188 -5.13 -8.68 7.18
CA ALA A 188 -4.30 -8.30 6.04
C ALA A 188 -3.68 -6.90 6.21
N GLY A 189 -4.43 -5.92 6.72
CA GLY A 189 -3.90 -4.58 7.02
C GLY A 189 -2.93 -4.55 8.22
N LEU A 190 -3.11 -5.46 9.19
CA LEU A 190 -2.20 -5.58 10.32
C LEU A 190 -0.81 -6.08 9.93
N ALA A 191 -0.67 -6.83 8.83
CA ALA A 191 0.63 -7.26 8.33
C ALA A 191 1.56 -6.06 8.02
N GLU A 192 1.02 -5.05 7.34
CA GLU A 192 1.73 -3.80 7.05
C GLU A 192 2.00 -2.97 8.29
N THR A 193 1.08 -3.00 9.25
CA THR A 193 1.27 -2.34 10.55
C THR A 193 2.44 -2.94 11.33
N VAL A 194 2.51 -4.27 11.38
CA VAL A 194 3.63 -4.98 12.02
C VAL A 194 4.93 -4.72 11.24
N LYS A 195 4.90 -4.70 9.91
CA LYS A 195 6.06 -4.34 9.08
C LYS A 195 6.62 -2.97 9.46
N HIS A 196 5.77 -1.94 9.57
CA HIS A 196 6.21 -0.60 9.94
C HIS A 196 6.85 -0.56 11.33
N ALA A 197 6.26 -1.26 12.31
CA ALA A 197 6.83 -1.39 13.65
C ALA A 197 8.21 -2.08 13.63
N CYS A 198 8.34 -3.21 12.93
CA CYS A 198 9.63 -3.91 12.76
C CYS A 198 10.72 -3.02 12.16
N MET A 199 10.33 -2.16 11.23
CA MET A 199 11.24 -1.31 10.47
C MET A 199 11.67 -0.03 11.20
N ALA A 200 10.80 0.55 12.03
CA ALA A 200 10.96 1.95 12.43
C ALA A 200 10.69 2.30 13.91
N ASP A 201 10.01 1.47 14.71
CA ASP A 201 9.73 1.82 16.12
C ASP A 201 9.46 0.60 17.00
N ALA A 202 10.42 0.30 17.89
CA ALA A 202 10.31 -0.79 18.86
C ALA A 202 9.23 -0.56 19.93
N SER A 203 8.95 0.71 20.27
CA SER A 203 7.91 1.06 21.24
C SER A 203 6.53 0.84 20.61
N PHE A 204 6.37 1.18 19.32
CA PHE A 204 5.14 0.85 18.59
C PHE A 204 4.95 -0.66 18.47
N PHE A 205 6.02 -1.42 18.22
CA PHE A 205 5.94 -2.88 18.21
C PHE A 205 5.45 -3.44 19.57
N ALA A 206 5.99 -2.95 20.69
CA ALA A 206 5.55 -3.35 22.02
C ALA A 206 4.08 -2.97 22.28
N TYR A 207 3.65 -1.79 21.83
CA TYR A 207 2.25 -1.39 21.90
C TYR A 207 1.34 -2.36 21.14
N LEU A 208 1.74 -2.81 19.95
CA LEU A 208 1.00 -3.81 19.17
C LEU A 208 0.92 -5.16 19.90
N GLU A 209 1.99 -5.61 20.57
CA GLU A 209 1.98 -6.86 21.35
C GLU A 209 0.90 -6.89 22.44
N GLU A 210 0.58 -5.73 23.00
CA GLU A 210 -0.43 -5.55 24.04
C GLU A 210 -1.84 -5.27 23.50
N ASN A 211 -1.97 -4.62 22.34
CA ASN A 211 -3.24 -4.03 21.88
C ASN A 211 -3.77 -4.58 20.56
N ILE A 212 -3.03 -5.38 19.80
CA ILE A 212 -3.43 -5.80 18.44
C ILE A 212 -4.79 -6.50 18.39
N GLU A 213 -5.16 -7.26 19.43
CA GLU A 213 -6.44 -7.96 19.45
C GLU A 213 -7.64 -7.01 19.58
N LYS A 214 -7.43 -5.81 20.16
CA LYS A 214 -8.47 -4.78 20.25
C LYS A 214 -8.85 -4.19 18.89
N VAL A 215 -8.00 -4.34 17.86
CA VAL A 215 -8.33 -3.96 16.48
C VAL A 215 -9.51 -4.78 15.95
N PHE A 216 -9.61 -6.05 16.31
CA PHE A 216 -10.75 -6.89 15.93
C PHE A 216 -12.05 -6.52 16.67
N LEU A 217 -11.93 -5.77 17.77
CA LEU A 217 -13.05 -5.16 18.48
C LEU A 217 -13.34 -3.75 18.00
N LEU A 218 -12.59 -3.25 17.02
CA LEU A 218 -12.67 -1.89 16.47
C LEU A 218 -12.56 -0.83 17.57
N ASP A 219 -11.69 -1.08 18.56
CA ASP A 219 -11.41 -0.12 19.62
C ASP A 219 -10.99 1.24 19.00
N PRO A 220 -11.73 2.33 19.24
CA PRO A 220 -11.50 3.59 18.54
C PRO A 220 -10.13 4.20 18.82
N GLU A 221 -9.61 4.05 20.04
CA GLU A 221 -8.31 4.61 20.42
C GLU A 221 -7.17 3.85 19.75
N VAL A 222 -7.23 2.51 19.78
CA VAL A 222 -6.23 1.64 19.15
C VAL A 222 -6.25 1.81 17.64
N CYS A 223 -7.43 1.82 17.01
CA CYS A 223 -7.56 1.98 15.56
C CYS A 223 -7.01 3.33 15.08
N ARG A 224 -7.33 4.42 15.79
CA ARG A 224 -6.80 5.75 15.49
C ARG A 224 -5.28 5.80 15.67
N TYR A 225 -4.77 5.30 16.80
CA TYR A 225 -3.33 5.33 17.10
C TYR A 225 -2.51 4.53 16.09
N ILE A 226 -2.97 3.33 15.70
CA ILE A 226 -2.31 2.52 14.66
C ILE A 226 -2.34 3.22 13.30
N ALA A 227 -3.46 3.84 12.92
CA ALA A 227 -3.56 4.59 11.67
C ALA A 227 -2.56 5.78 11.65
N GLU A 228 -2.51 6.56 12.74
CA GLU A 228 -1.57 7.68 12.90
C GLU A 228 -0.11 7.21 12.78
N LYS A 229 0.25 6.13 13.48
CA LYS A 229 1.61 5.58 13.45
C LYS A 229 2.01 5.06 12.08
N ASN A 230 1.13 4.35 11.39
CA ASN A 230 1.39 3.91 10.03
C ASN A 230 1.63 5.09 9.08
N CYS A 231 0.77 6.12 9.15
CA CYS A 231 0.91 7.32 8.33
C CYS A 231 2.24 8.03 8.60
N GLU A 232 2.56 8.27 9.87
CA GLU A 232 3.79 8.92 10.32
C GLU A 232 5.03 8.18 9.77
N MET A 233 5.08 6.87 9.97
CA MET A 233 6.22 6.04 9.56
C MET A 233 6.38 6.00 8.05
N LYS A 234 5.29 5.77 7.31
CA LYS A 234 5.34 5.71 5.86
C LYS A 234 5.71 7.06 5.27
N TYR A 235 5.16 8.15 5.80
CA TYR A 235 5.43 9.50 5.32
C TYR A 235 6.90 9.91 5.51
N ARG A 236 7.50 9.58 6.67
CA ARG A 236 8.94 9.82 6.91
C ARG A 236 9.83 9.21 5.83
N VAL A 237 9.47 8.01 5.37
CA VAL A 237 10.21 7.31 4.31
C VAL A 237 9.95 7.93 2.93
N VAL A 238 8.68 8.25 2.62
CA VAL A 238 8.28 8.85 1.34
C VAL A 238 8.89 10.24 1.14
N MET A 239 8.95 11.07 2.19
CA MET A 239 9.56 12.41 2.12
C MET A 239 11.05 12.36 1.77
N ILE A 240 11.76 11.33 2.23
CA ILE A 240 13.20 11.18 1.98
C ILE A 240 13.45 10.60 0.58
N ASP A 241 12.59 9.69 0.12
CA ASP A 241 12.73 9.03 -1.17
C ASP A 241 11.37 8.69 -1.78
N GLU A 242 10.81 9.63 -2.52
CA GLU A 242 9.51 9.43 -3.18
C GLU A 242 9.58 8.32 -4.25
N THR A 243 10.71 8.18 -4.96
CA THR A 243 10.80 7.30 -6.14
C THR A 243 11.27 5.87 -5.87
N GLU A 244 11.55 5.51 -4.61
CA GLU A 244 12.07 4.19 -4.22
C GLU A 244 13.43 3.85 -4.86
N GLN A 245 14.36 4.80 -4.85
CA GLN A 245 15.72 4.62 -5.36
C GLN A 245 16.79 4.54 -4.26
N GLY A 246 16.39 4.60 -2.99
CA GLY A 246 17.26 4.58 -1.82
C GLY A 246 16.49 4.16 -0.58
N MET A 247 16.22 5.10 0.33
CA MET A 247 15.62 4.79 1.63
C MET A 247 14.27 4.09 1.51
N ARG A 248 13.43 4.42 0.52
CA ARG A 248 12.09 3.82 0.41
C ARG A 248 12.09 2.32 0.09
N GLU A 249 13.25 1.76 -0.28
CA GLU A 249 13.43 0.32 -0.42
C GLU A 249 13.13 -0.45 0.90
N ILE A 250 13.30 0.17 2.07
CA ILE A 250 12.99 -0.48 3.37
C ILE A 250 11.53 -0.91 3.52
N LEU A 251 10.60 -0.26 2.80
CA LEU A 251 9.18 -0.66 2.78
C LEU A 251 8.96 -2.03 2.13
N ASN A 252 9.97 -2.58 1.45
CA ASN A 252 9.97 -3.94 0.92
C ASN A 252 10.33 -5.01 1.97
N LEU A 253 10.42 -4.68 3.25
CA LEU A 253 10.52 -5.68 4.31
C LEU A 253 9.32 -6.64 4.23
N GLY A 254 9.58 -7.95 4.21
CA GLY A 254 8.61 -9.01 3.94
C GLY A 254 8.26 -9.23 2.47
N HIS A 255 8.48 -8.24 1.58
CA HIS A 255 7.88 -8.26 0.25
C HIS A 255 8.63 -9.15 -0.75
N THR A 256 9.93 -9.38 -0.60
CA THR A 256 10.68 -10.23 -1.54
C THR A 256 10.10 -11.64 -1.59
N VAL A 257 9.84 -12.24 -0.42
CA VAL A 257 9.18 -13.55 -0.33
C VAL A 257 7.66 -13.41 -0.50
N GLY A 258 7.06 -12.37 0.08
CA GLY A 258 5.61 -12.15 0.00
C GLY A 258 5.08 -12.07 -1.44
N ARG A 259 5.69 -11.26 -2.32
CA ARG A 259 5.25 -11.14 -3.72
C ARG A 259 5.35 -12.48 -4.48
N ALA A 260 6.36 -13.28 -4.19
CA ALA A 260 6.50 -14.61 -4.78
C ALA A 260 5.41 -15.56 -4.27
N ILE A 261 5.07 -15.50 -2.97
CA ILE A 261 3.96 -16.26 -2.37
C ILE A 261 2.61 -15.85 -2.99
N GLU A 262 2.32 -14.56 -3.15
CA GLU A 262 1.08 -14.08 -3.80
C GLU A 262 0.91 -14.74 -5.16
N THR A 263 1.97 -14.71 -5.98
CA THR A 263 1.93 -15.25 -7.35
C THR A 263 1.77 -16.78 -7.34
N VAL A 264 2.57 -17.51 -6.57
CA VAL A 264 2.51 -18.98 -6.53
C VAL A 264 1.21 -19.47 -5.89
N SER A 265 0.59 -18.66 -5.03
CA SER A 265 -0.72 -18.93 -4.46
C SER A 265 -1.89 -18.70 -5.42
N ASP A 266 -1.64 -18.21 -6.64
CA ASP A 266 -2.67 -17.70 -7.56
C ASP A 266 -3.62 -16.70 -6.89
N TYR A 267 -3.02 -15.82 -6.07
CA TYR A 267 -3.73 -14.81 -5.26
C TYR A 267 -4.81 -15.39 -4.33
N ARG A 268 -4.71 -16.68 -3.97
CA ARG A 268 -5.55 -17.28 -2.93
C ARG A 268 -5.21 -16.75 -1.55
N LEU A 269 -3.93 -16.47 -1.31
CA LEU A 269 -3.48 -15.73 -0.13
C LEU A 269 -3.63 -14.23 -0.41
N SER A 270 -4.10 -13.49 0.59
CA SER A 270 -4.15 -12.03 0.53
C SER A 270 -2.74 -11.45 0.59
N HIS A 271 -2.61 -10.19 0.17
CA HIS A 271 -1.35 -9.46 0.26
C HIS A 271 -0.74 -9.50 1.67
N GLY A 272 -1.54 -9.20 2.69
CA GLY A 272 -1.07 -9.20 4.08
C GLY A 272 -0.70 -10.60 4.59
N GLU A 273 -1.40 -11.65 4.17
CA GLU A 273 -1.01 -13.03 4.50
C GLU A 273 0.37 -13.38 3.91
N ALA A 274 0.59 -13.02 2.65
CA ALA A 274 1.87 -13.26 1.99
C ALA A 274 3.02 -12.42 2.60
N VAL A 275 2.76 -11.14 2.89
CA VAL A 275 3.71 -10.25 3.59
C VAL A 275 4.02 -10.78 4.98
N SER A 276 3.04 -11.31 5.71
CA SER A 276 3.26 -11.91 7.04
C SER A 276 4.25 -13.08 6.98
N ILE A 277 4.06 -14.00 6.04
CA ILE A 277 5.01 -15.11 5.83
C ILE A 277 6.39 -14.56 5.45
N GLY A 278 6.43 -13.57 4.56
CA GLY A 278 7.69 -12.95 4.14
C GLY A 278 8.42 -12.21 5.27
N LEU A 279 7.71 -11.56 6.19
CA LEU A 279 8.28 -10.92 7.38
C LEU A 279 9.00 -11.97 8.25
N VAL A 280 8.37 -13.12 8.47
CA VAL A 280 8.97 -14.23 9.22
C VAL A 280 10.19 -14.78 8.50
N ALA A 281 10.12 -14.95 7.17
CA ALA A 281 11.26 -15.39 6.35
C ALA A 281 12.46 -14.45 6.51
N GLN A 282 12.23 -13.13 6.38
CA GLN A 282 13.29 -12.13 6.49
C GLN A 282 13.83 -12.00 7.92
N ALA A 283 12.99 -12.12 8.95
CA ALA A 283 13.45 -12.14 10.34
C ALA A 283 14.36 -13.34 10.64
N ARG A 284 14.03 -14.53 10.14
CA ARG A 284 14.84 -15.76 10.29
C ARG A 284 16.16 -15.68 9.53
N LEU A 285 16.12 -15.21 8.28
CA LEU A 285 17.33 -14.93 7.49
C LEU A 285 18.22 -13.90 8.20
N GLY A 286 17.62 -12.81 8.68
CA GLY A 286 18.31 -11.78 9.45
C GLY A 286 18.95 -12.33 10.73
N CYS A 287 18.27 -13.25 11.42
CA CYS A 287 18.84 -13.94 12.59
C CYS A 287 20.05 -14.80 12.22
N THR A 288 20.03 -15.47 11.06
CA THR A 288 21.16 -16.28 10.58
C THR A 288 22.37 -15.39 10.24
N PHE A 289 22.13 -14.17 9.78
CA PHE A 289 23.18 -13.17 9.49
C PHE A 289 23.58 -12.29 10.69
N GLY A 290 22.98 -12.51 11.86
CA GLY A 290 23.28 -11.76 13.09
C GLY A 290 22.65 -10.36 13.17
N TYR A 291 21.72 -10.02 12.27
CA TYR A 291 20.98 -8.75 12.30
C TYR A 291 19.84 -8.75 13.30
N CYS A 292 19.36 -9.92 13.70
CA CYS A 292 18.29 -10.10 14.69
C CYS A 292 18.66 -11.21 15.68
N THR A 293 18.07 -11.18 16.86
CA THR A 293 18.15 -12.31 17.80
C THR A 293 17.05 -13.33 17.52
N LYS A 294 17.22 -14.57 18.01
CA LYS A 294 16.14 -15.57 18.00
C LYS A 294 14.90 -15.08 18.74
N HIS A 295 15.09 -14.29 19.78
CA HIS A 295 14.01 -13.69 20.55
C HIS A 295 13.19 -12.69 19.71
N ASP A 296 13.85 -11.87 18.89
CA ASP A 296 13.17 -10.95 17.97
C ASP A 296 12.30 -11.71 16.96
N VAL A 297 12.82 -12.80 16.39
CA VAL A 297 12.06 -13.66 15.47
C VAL A 297 10.79 -14.21 16.14
N LEU A 298 10.91 -14.74 17.36
CA LEU A 298 9.78 -15.28 18.11
C LEU A 298 8.73 -14.21 18.42
N ARG A 299 9.14 -12.98 18.74
CA ARG A 299 8.22 -11.86 18.96
C ARG A 299 7.46 -11.48 17.69
N VAL A 300 8.14 -11.41 16.54
CA VAL A 300 7.50 -11.16 15.24
C VAL A 300 6.49 -12.26 14.90
N GLU A 301 6.87 -13.53 15.03
CA GLU A 301 5.96 -14.67 14.81
C GLU A 301 4.75 -14.64 15.74
N ALA A 302 4.96 -14.37 17.04
CA ALA A 302 3.90 -14.28 18.02
C ALA A 302 2.92 -13.13 17.74
N LEU A 303 3.44 -11.95 17.37
CA LEU A 303 2.61 -10.79 17.06
C LEU A 303 1.76 -11.02 15.79
N LEU A 304 2.36 -11.55 14.72
CA LEU A 304 1.62 -11.90 13.50
C LEU A 304 0.56 -12.98 13.75
N THR A 305 0.87 -13.96 14.61
CA THR A 305 -0.11 -14.97 15.05
C THR A 305 -1.26 -14.34 15.83
N LYS A 306 -0.99 -13.40 16.74
CA LYS A 306 -2.04 -12.61 17.44
C LYS A 306 -2.89 -11.81 16.47
N ALA A 307 -2.28 -11.29 15.40
CA ALA A 307 -2.95 -10.63 14.28
C ALA A 307 -3.73 -11.60 13.36
N LYS A 308 -3.79 -12.89 13.70
CA LYS A 308 -4.48 -13.96 12.95
C LYS A 308 -3.94 -14.11 11.52
N LEU A 309 -2.64 -13.88 11.32
CA LEU A 309 -1.95 -14.05 10.05
C LEU A 309 -1.14 -15.36 10.00
N PRO A 310 -0.94 -15.95 8.81
CA PRO A 310 -0.08 -17.10 8.64
C PRO A 310 1.39 -16.73 8.80
N VAL A 311 2.11 -17.49 9.61
CA VAL A 311 3.56 -17.31 9.88
C VAL A 311 4.42 -18.44 9.27
N ARG A 312 3.80 -19.28 8.45
CA ARG A 312 4.40 -20.45 7.80
C ARG A 312 3.91 -20.53 6.36
N ILE A 313 4.73 -21.10 5.49
CA ILE A 313 4.34 -21.36 4.10
C ILE A 313 3.32 -22.51 4.13
N PRO A 314 2.09 -22.34 3.62
CA PRO A 314 1.13 -23.43 3.59
C PRO A 314 1.65 -24.64 2.80
N GLU A 315 1.35 -25.86 3.27
CA GLU A 315 1.89 -27.11 2.69
C GLU A 315 1.54 -27.31 1.21
N TRP A 316 0.45 -26.71 0.75
CA TRP A 316 0.00 -26.79 -0.65
C TRP A 316 0.75 -25.84 -1.59
N ILE A 317 1.61 -24.95 -1.08
CA ILE A 317 2.52 -24.15 -1.89
C ILE A 317 3.78 -24.97 -2.15
N ASP A 318 4.06 -25.24 -3.43
CA ASP A 318 5.29 -25.88 -3.85
C ASP A 318 6.49 -24.96 -3.59
N ARG A 319 7.39 -25.43 -2.73
CA ARG A 319 8.62 -24.71 -2.35
C ARG A 319 9.57 -24.53 -3.54
N GLU A 320 9.63 -25.48 -4.46
CA GLU A 320 10.47 -25.33 -5.66
C GLU A 320 9.86 -24.33 -6.63
N ALA A 321 8.54 -24.32 -6.81
CA ALA A 321 7.85 -23.28 -7.58
C ALA A 321 8.06 -21.88 -6.97
N LEU A 322 8.00 -21.77 -5.63
CA LEU A 322 8.32 -20.53 -4.91
C LEU A 322 9.76 -20.09 -5.15
N MET A 323 10.73 -21.01 -5.05
CA MET A 323 12.13 -20.73 -5.36
C MET A 323 12.33 -20.28 -6.81
N GLN A 324 11.72 -20.96 -7.78
CA GLN A 324 11.78 -20.54 -9.18
C GLN A 324 11.16 -19.16 -9.40
N LYS A 325 10.03 -18.87 -8.75
CA LYS A 325 9.37 -17.57 -8.86
C LYS A 325 10.22 -16.44 -8.29
N LEU A 326 10.83 -16.67 -7.14
CA LEU A 326 11.78 -15.74 -6.53
C LEU A 326 12.90 -15.36 -7.52
N TYR A 327 13.45 -16.33 -8.25
CA TYR A 327 14.60 -16.11 -9.15
C TYR A 327 14.24 -15.70 -10.59
N THR A 328 12.97 -15.78 -10.96
CA THR A 328 12.46 -15.26 -12.26
C THR A 328 11.95 -13.82 -12.17
N ASP A 329 11.80 -13.28 -10.96
CA ASP A 329 11.46 -11.87 -10.73
C ASP A 329 12.65 -10.95 -11.08
N LYS A 330 12.36 -9.78 -11.67
CA LYS A 330 13.32 -8.80 -12.19
C LYS A 330 14.21 -8.16 -11.12
N LYS A 331 13.99 -8.46 -9.82
CA LYS A 331 14.90 -8.08 -8.73
C LYS A 331 16.23 -8.86 -8.74
N VAL A 332 16.32 -9.93 -9.54
CA VAL A 332 17.57 -10.67 -9.73
C VAL A 332 18.52 -9.90 -10.66
N ARG A 333 19.58 -9.32 -10.08
CA ARG A 333 20.77 -8.91 -10.85
C ARG A 333 21.83 -9.99 -10.70
N SER A 334 22.27 -10.58 -11.80
CA SER A 334 23.34 -11.60 -11.83
C SER A 334 23.08 -12.84 -10.96
N GLY A 335 21.84 -13.33 -10.91
CA GLY A 335 21.49 -14.54 -10.15
C GLY A 335 21.42 -14.35 -8.63
N ARG A 336 21.44 -13.11 -8.12
CA ARG A 336 21.36 -12.81 -6.69
C ARG A 336 20.14 -11.98 -6.35
N LEU A 337 19.43 -12.39 -5.30
CA LEU A 337 18.27 -11.69 -4.79
C LEU A 337 18.68 -10.59 -3.83
N ARG A 338 17.98 -9.46 -3.93
CA ARG A 338 18.17 -8.32 -3.06
C ARG A 338 17.14 -8.34 -1.94
N PHE A 339 17.62 -8.22 -0.71
CA PHE A 339 16.80 -8.21 0.50
C PHE A 339 17.12 -7.00 1.35
N VAL A 340 16.11 -6.48 2.05
CA VAL A 340 16.27 -5.57 3.17
C VAL A 340 16.18 -6.37 4.48
N PHE A 341 16.86 -5.90 5.52
CA PHE A 341 16.87 -6.57 6.82
C PHE A 341 16.63 -5.57 7.94
N GLN A 342 15.89 -6.01 8.95
CA GLN A 342 15.76 -5.29 10.20
C GLN A 342 17.00 -5.53 11.08
N SER A 343 17.42 -4.50 11.82
CA SER A 343 18.52 -4.54 12.79
C SER A 343 17.93 -4.60 14.19
N GLY A 344 17.50 -5.79 14.60
CA GLY A 344 16.53 -5.97 15.68
C GLY A 344 15.16 -5.40 15.30
N ILE A 345 14.23 -5.36 16.27
CA ILE A 345 12.92 -4.74 16.07
C ILE A 345 13.05 -3.21 16.18
N GLY A 346 12.47 -2.49 15.21
CA GLY A 346 12.36 -1.03 15.20
C GLY A 346 13.44 -0.31 14.40
N ASN A 347 14.36 -1.04 13.75
CA ASN A 347 15.44 -0.44 12.97
C ASN A 347 15.74 -1.26 11.72
N MET A 348 16.39 -0.64 10.73
CA MET A 348 16.86 -1.29 9.51
C MET A 348 18.38 -1.37 9.46
N VAL A 349 18.91 -2.44 8.86
CA VAL A 349 20.34 -2.56 8.58
C VAL A 349 20.69 -1.61 7.45
N GLU A 350 21.67 -0.74 7.69
CA GLU A 350 22.34 0.03 6.66
C GLU A 350 23.64 -0.68 6.26
N PHE A 351 23.78 -0.98 4.97
CA PHE A 351 24.96 -1.64 4.40
C PHE A 351 25.96 -0.59 3.94
N SER A 352 27.25 -0.86 4.18
CA SER A 352 28.32 -0.02 3.63
C SER A 352 28.34 -0.16 2.11
N ALA A 353 27.98 0.92 1.44
CA ALA A 353 28.30 1.05 0.04
C ALA A 353 29.79 1.44 -0.03
N GLY A 354 30.57 0.78 -0.88
CA GLY A 354 32.02 1.04 -1.01
C GLY A 354 32.33 2.54 -1.09
N SER A 355 33.56 2.94 -0.75
CA SER A 355 34.03 4.30 -0.43
C SER A 355 33.63 5.50 -1.33
N ASN A 356 32.86 5.29 -2.41
CA ASN A 356 32.37 6.30 -3.35
C ASN A 356 30.83 6.40 -3.45
N ALA A 357 30.05 5.76 -2.59
CA ALA A 357 28.59 5.85 -2.68
C ALA A 357 28.03 7.07 -1.95
N ALA A 358 27.36 7.95 -2.71
CA ALA A 358 26.74 9.17 -2.19
C ALA A 358 25.39 8.94 -1.47
N ARG A 359 24.96 7.69 -1.25
CA ARG A 359 23.64 7.34 -0.70
C ARG A 359 23.72 6.11 0.21
N SER A 360 22.95 6.14 1.31
CA SER A 360 22.69 4.98 2.17
C SER A 360 22.11 3.81 1.38
N VAL A 361 22.59 2.59 1.66
CA VAL A 361 22.13 1.36 1.02
C VAL A 361 21.48 0.48 2.07
N TYR A 362 20.19 0.16 1.88
CA TYR A 362 19.41 -0.62 2.85
C TYR A 362 19.17 -2.06 2.42
N SER A 363 19.78 -2.48 1.32
CA SER A 363 19.60 -3.79 0.75
C SER A 363 20.90 -4.48 0.39
N THR A 364 20.92 -5.81 0.52
CA THR A 364 22.08 -6.63 0.22
C THR A 364 21.69 -7.85 -0.62
N PHE A 365 22.68 -8.45 -1.28
CA PHE A 365 22.49 -9.68 -2.03
C PHE A 365 22.57 -10.90 -1.12
N VAL A 366 21.64 -11.83 -1.29
CA VAL A 366 21.59 -13.09 -0.55
C VAL A 366 21.76 -14.27 -1.52
N SER A 367 22.53 -15.29 -1.12
CA SER A 367 22.73 -16.50 -1.92
C SER A 367 21.49 -17.38 -1.94
N GLU A 368 21.34 -18.14 -3.01
CA GLU A 368 20.23 -19.09 -3.17
C GLU A 368 20.18 -20.13 -2.05
N ASP A 369 21.33 -20.69 -1.64
CA ASP A 369 21.39 -21.66 -0.56
C ASP A 369 20.84 -21.13 0.77
N SER A 370 21.13 -19.87 1.11
CA SER A 370 20.59 -19.24 2.32
C SER A 370 19.08 -19.06 2.23
N VAL A 371 18.58 -18.63 1.07
CA VAL A 371 17.14 -18.45 0.83
C VAL A 371 16.41 -19.81 0.87
N ARG A 372 16.97 -20.84 0.21
CA ARG A 372 16.44 -22.21 0.22
C ARG A 372 16.33 -22.77 1.63
N LYS A 373 17.40 -22.62 2.43
CA LYS A 373 17.40 -23.08 3.82
C LYS A 373 16.31 -22.40 4.64
N ALA A 374 16.16 -21.08 4.50
CA ALA A 374 15.11 -20.35 5.21
C ALA A 374 13.70 -20.79 4.80
N ILE A 375 13.45 -20.99 3.50
CA ILE A 375 12.15 -21.46 2.98
C ILE A 375 11.85 -22.91 3.37
N ALA A 376 12.86 -23.77 3.45
CA ALA A 376 12.69 -25.17 3.84
C ALA A 376 12.28 -25.32 5.32
N GLU A 377 12.70 -24.40 6.18
CA GLU A 377 12.38 -24.38 7.62
C GLU A 377 11.01 -23.72 7.94
N MET A 378 10.28 -23.28 6.91
CA MET A 378 9.04 -22.48 6.99
C MET A 378 7.76 -23.21 6.57
#